data_AF-A0A7G5IEL6-F1
#
_entry.id   AF-A0A7G5IEL6-F1
#
_cell.length_a   1.000
_cell.length_b   1.000
_cell.length_c   1.000
_cell.angle_alpha   90.00
_cell.angle_beta   90.00
_cell.angle_gamma   90.00
#
_symmetry.space_group_name_H-M   'P 1'
#
loop_
_entity.id
_entity.type
_entity.pdbx_description
1 polymer ?
#
loop_
_entity_poly.entity_id
_entity_poly.type
_entity_poly.pdbx_seq_one_letter_code
_entity_poly.pdbx_strand_id
1 'polypeptide(L)'
;MATVPRRQQRRIAFASDRAFRRLQLLTRGGRSQAEVIEEALERMPLPLSDDRTRVVEDIRALLGGLPKRAYPTMQELDADEYDADGNVR
;
A
#
# COMPACT_ATOMS: atom_id res chain seq x y z
N MET A 1 -27.97 6.75 16.44
CA MET A 1 -27.65 5.88 15.28
C MET A 1 -28.48 4.61 15.42
N ALA A 2 -29.15 4.15 14.37
CA ALA A 2 -29.97 2.95 14.44
C ALA A 2 -29.07 1.72 14.64
N THR A 3 -29.28 0.97 15.71
CA THR A 3 -28.49 -0.23 16.02
C THR A 3 -28.85 -1.33 15.01
N VAL A 4 -27.93 -1.65 14.11
CA VAL A 4 -28.13 -2.75 13.14
C VAL A 4 -28.29 -4.07 13.92
N PRO A 5 -29.35 -4.84 13.71
CA PRO A 5 -29.53 -6.14 14.36
C PRO A 5 -28.32 -7.04 14.13
N ARG A 6 -27.82 -7.73 15.18
CA ARG A 6 -26.59 -8.56 15.12
C ARG A 6 -26.55 -9.53 13.93
N ARG A 7 -27.71 -10.08 13.53
CA ARG A 7 -27.87 -11.00 12.39
C ARG A 7 -27.61 -10.37 11.01
N GLN A 8 -27.66 -9.03 10.91
CA GLN A 8 -27.43 -8.28 9.67
C GLN A 8 -26.03 -7.69 9.60
N GLN A 9 -25.21 -7.83 10.65
CA GLN A 9 -23.83 -7.36 10.66
C GLN A 9 -22.96 -8.26 9.77
N ARG A 10 -22.16 -7.66 8.88
CA ARG A 10 -21.19 -8.40 8.06
C ARG A 10 -20.16 -9.08 8.96
N ARG A 11 -19.88 -10.36 8.71
CA ARG A 11 -18.85 -11.11 9.44
C ARG A 11 -17.45 -10.57 9.10
N ILE A 12 -16.71 -10.17 10.13
CA ILE A 12 -15.28 -9.83 10.04
C ILE A 12 -14.51 -11.05 10.56
N ALA A 13 -13.70 -11.67 9.69
CA ALA A 13 -12.84 -12.78 10.08
C ALA A 13 -11.51 -12.23 10.62
N PHE A 14 -11.08 -12.74 11.78
CA PHE A 14 -9.77 -12.43 12.34
C PHE A 14 -8.87 -13.65 12.18
N ALA A 15 -7.69 -13.47 11.58
CA ALA A 15 -6.64 -14.49 11.59
C ALA A 15 -5.86 -14.52 12.92
N SER A 16 -6.01 -13.50 13.77
CA SER A 16 -5.27 -13.36 15.03
C SER A 16 -6.12 -13.66 16.26
N ASP A 17 -5.75 -14.72 16.98
CA ASP A 17 -6.36 -15.09 18.27
C ASP A 17 -6.20 -14.00 19.34
N ARG A 18 -5.12 -13.22 19.26
CA ARG A 18 -4.89 -12.10 20.17
C ARG A 18 -5.91 -10.98 19.94
N ALA A 19 -6.14 -10.61 18.67
CA ALA A 19 -7.11 -9.60 18.31
C ALA A 19 -8.53 -10.03 18.71
N PHE A 20 -8.88 -11.29 18.44
CA PHE A 20 -10.17 -11.86 18.79
C PHE A 20 -10.44 -11.81 20.31
N ARG A 21 -9.49 -12.28 21.14
CA ARG A 21 -9.62 -12.23 22.61
C ARG A 21 -9.74 -10.80 23.13
N ARG A 22 -8.98 -9.86 22.55
CA ARG A 22 -9.06 -8.45 22.95
C ARG A 22 -10.42 -7.86 22.64
N LEU A 23 -10.98 -8.15 21.45
CA LEU A 23 -12.31 -7.69 21.06
C LEU A 23 -13.41 -8.24 21.97
N GLN A 24 -13.34 -9.52 22.35
CA GLN A 24 -14.29 -10.11 23.31
C GLN A 24 -14.33 -9.36 24.64
N LEU A 25 -13.17 -8.98 25.18
CA LEU A 25 -13.09 -8.20 26.42
C LEU A 25 -13.75 -6.82 26.28
N LEU A 26 -13.52 -6.15 25.14
CA LEU A 26 -14.08 -4.82 24.86
C LEU A 26 -15.61 -4.85 24.68
N THR A 27 -16.18 -5.99 24.27
CA THR A 27 -17.63 -6.15 24.08
C THR A 27 -18.39 -6.64 25.32
N ARG A 28 -17.72 -6.90 26.46
CA ARG A 28 -18.38 -7.46 27.66
C ARG A 28 -19.49 -6.57 28.24
N GLY A 29 -19.43 -5.26 28.03
CA GLY A 29 -20.40 -4.29 28.55
C GLY A 29 -21.69 -4.15 27.73
N GLY A 30 -22.06 -5.14 26.92
CA GLY A 30 -23.23 -5.07 26.04
C GLY A 30 -23.00 -4.31 24.73
N ARG A 31 -21.82 -3.71 24.56
CA ARG A 31 -21.36 -3.08 23.32
C ARG A 31 -21.24 -4.11 22.21
N SER A 32 -21.63 -3.74 20.99
CA SER A 32 -21.47 -4.64 19.85
C SER A 32 -20.03 -4.63 19.33
N GLN A 33 -19.60 -5.72 18.68
CA GLN A 33 -18.28 -5.77 18.03
C GLN A 33 -18.12 -4.66 16.99
N ALA A 34 -19.18 -4.41 16.20
CA ALA A 34 -19.19 -3.36 15.18
C ALA A 34 -18.95 -1.98 15.80
N GLU A 35 -19.68 -1.65 16.87
CA GLU A 35 -19.54 -0.39 17.59
C GLU A 35 -18.12 -0.16 18.13
N VAL A 36 -17.50 -1.22 18.70
CA VAL A 36 -16.11 -1.15 19.20
C VAL A 36 -15.12 -0.94 18.05
N ILE A 37 -15.34 -1.61 16.91
CA ILE A 37 -14.46 -1.52 15.74
C ILE A 37 -14.60 -0.15 15.07
N GLU A 38 -15.83 0.33 14.85
CA GLU A 38 -16.11 1.63 14.25
C GLU A 38 -15.51 2.76 15.09
N GLU A 39 -15.74 2.76 16.41
CA GLU A 39 -15.14 3.74 17.31
C GLU A 39 -13.60 3.69 17.29
N ALA A 40 -13.03 2.50 17.19
CA ALA A 40 -11.58 2.35 17.08
C ALA A 40 -11.05 2.91 15.75
N LEU A 41 -11.74 2.64 14.64
CA LEU A 41 -11.37 3.13 13.31
C LEU A 41 -11.54 4.66 13.18
N GLU A 42 -12.58 5.24 13.77
CA GLU A 42 -12.80 6.70 13.77
C GLU A 42 -11.69 7.48 14.50
N ARG A 43 -11.07 6.86 15.51
CA ARG A 43 -9.94 7.46 16.24
C ARG A 43 -8.60 7.29 15.53
N MET A 44 -8.52 6.41 14.54
CA MET A 44 -7.29 6.22 13.79
C MET A 44 -7.18 7.36 12.77
N PRO A 45 -6.04 8.07 12.72
CA PRO A 45 -5.78 8.93 11.58
C PRO A 45 -5.78 8.04 10.34
N LEU A 46 -6.62 8.38 9.36
CA LEU A 46 -6.48 7.76 8.05
C LEU A 46 -5.07 8.09 7.54
N PRO A 47 -4.36 7.13 6.92
CA PRO A 47 -3.14 7.47 6.23
C PRO A 47 -3.47 8.62 5.27
N LEU A 48 -2.58 9.60 5.19
CA LEU A 48 -2.67 10.62 4.15
C LEU A 48 -2.87 9.85 2.84
N SER A 49 -3.97 10.10 2.15
CA SER A 49 -4.10 9.62 0.78
C SER A 49 -2.85 10.12 0.09
N ASP A 50 -1.96 9.22 -0.33
CA ASP A 50 -0.77 9.60 -1.06
C ASP A 50 -1.26 10.48 -2.20
N ASP A 51 -0.95 11.77 -2.13
CA ASP A 51 -1.26 12.68 -3.21
C ASP A 51 -0.41 12.18 -4.36
N ARG A 52 -1.03 11.41 -5.25
CA ARG A 52 -0.38 10.76 -6.37
C ARG A 52 0.42 11.78 -7.17
N THR A 53 -0.04 13.04 -7.19
CA THR A 53 0.67 14.18 -7.74
C THR A 53 2.00 14.42 -7.04
N ARG A 54 1.97 14.53 -5.70
CA ARG A 54 3.15 14.72 -4.86
C ARG A 54 4.17 13.58 -4.98
N VAL A 55 3.72 12.32 -5.02
CA VAL A 55 4.61 11.16 -5.23
C VAL A 55 5.29 11.23 -6.60
N VAL A 56 4.53 11.59 -7.65
CA VAL A 56 5.09 11.76 -9.00
C VAL A 56 6.06 12.93 -9.07
N GLU A 57 5.78 14.03 -8.38
CA GLU A 57 6.67 15.18 -8.26
C GLU A 57 7.96 14.84 -7.53
N ASP A 58 7.88 14.11 -6.43
CA ASP A 58 9.05 13.63 -5.68
C ASP A 58 9.94 12.73 -6.54
N ILE A 59 9.35 11.80 -7.31
CA ILE A 59 10.09 10.94 -8.25
C ILE A 59 10.74 11.78 -9.35
N ARG A 60 10.03 12.75 -9.93
CA ARG A 60 10.59 13.64 -10.98
C ARG A 60 11.73 14.50 -10.45
N ALA A 61 11.60 15.04 -9.24
CA ALA A 61 12.65 15.81 -8.60
C ALA A 61 13.90 14.96 -8.35
N LEU A 62 13.71 13.73 -7.87
CA LEU A 62 14.81 12.76 -7.67
C LEU A 62 15.51 12.45 -9.00
N LEU A 63 14.74 12.18 -10.07
CA LEU A 63 15.28 11.90 -11.39
C LEU A 63 15.96 13.12 -12.03
N GLY A 64 15.46 14.33 -11.78
CA GLY A 64 16.02 15.58 -12.29
C GLY A 64 17.38 15.95 -11.66
N GLY A 65 17.66 15.47 -10.45
CA GLY A 65 18.94 15.64 -9.78
C GLY A 65 20.01 14.62 -10.18
N LEU A 66 19.63 13.56 -10.90
CA LEU A 66 20.61 12.58 -11.40
C LEU A 66 21.36 13.17 -12.60
N PRO A 67 22.70 13.10 -12.63
CA PRO A 67 23.44 13.48 -13.82
C PRO A 67 22.96 12.60 -14.97
N LYS A 68 22.64 13.23 -16.11
CA LYS A 68 22.35 12.48 -17.33
C LYS A 68 23.60 11.69 -17.67
N ARG A 69 23.63 10.41 -17.28
CA ARG A 69 24.64 9.48 -17.77
C ARG A 69 24.46 9.43 -19.28
N ALA A 70 25.57 9.58 -20.01
CA ALA A 70 25.60 9.16 -21.39
C ALA A 70 25.44 7.64 -21.35
N TYR A 71 24.21 7.17 -21.52
CA TYR A 71 23.97 5.77 -21.76
C TYR A 71 24.35 5.51 -23.22
N PRO A 72 25.11 4.44 -23.50
CA PRO A 72 25.35 4.07 -24.87
C PRO A 72 24.01 3.84 -25.57
N THR A 73 23.91 4.32 -26.80
CA THR A 73 22.76 4.04 -27.66
C THR A 73 22.67 2.53 -27.91
N MET A 74 21.49 2.05 -28.32
CA MET A 74 21.34 0.64 -28.72
C MET A 74 22.38 0.23 -29.78
N GLN A 75 22.73 1.13 -30.71
CA GLN A 75 23.76 0.88 -31.72
C GLN A 75 25.17 0.74 -31.13
N GLU A 76 25.48 1.49 -30.07
CA GLU A 76 26.78 1.40 -29.39
C GLU A 76 26.87 0.13 -28.54
N LEU A 77 25.76 -0.32 -27.95
CA LEU A 77 25.68 -1.60 -27.25
C LEU A 77 25.83 -2.77 -28.23
N ASP A 78 25.12 -2.72 -29.36
CA ASP A 78 25.19 -3.75 -30.39
C ASP A 78 26.60 -3.87 -30.98
N ALA A 79 27.30 -2.74 -31.18
CA ALA A 79 28.67 -2.74 -31.69
C ALA A 79 29.72 -3.24 -30.68
N ASP A 80 29.42 -3.19 -29.38
CA ASP A 80 30.28 -3.74 -28.31
C ASP A 80 30.07 -5.25 -28.16
N GLU A 81 28.81 -5.70 -28.27
CA GLU A 81 28.42 -7.10 -28.07
C GLU A 81 28.57 -7.97 -29.34
N TYR A 82 28.40 -7.40 -30.54
CA TYR A 82 28.39 -8.14 -31.80
C TYR A 82 29.47 -7.65 -32.78
N ASP A 83 30.00 -8.57 -33.59
CA ASP A 83 30.89 -8.24 -34.71
C ASP A 83 30.12 -7.72 -35.94
N ALA A 84 30.86 -7.39 -37.01
CA ALA A 84 30.28 -6.85 -38.24
C ALA A 84 29.32 -7.83 -38.96
N ASP A 85 29.39 -9.12 -38.64
CA ASP A 85 28.52 -10.16 -39.18
C ASP A 85 27.35 -10.49 -38.23
N GLY A 86 27.24 -9.78 -37.09
CA GLY A 86 26.17 -9.94 -36.11
C GLY A 86 26.36 -11.13 -35.16
N ASN A 87 27.57 -11.69 -35.06
CA ASN A 87 27.87 -12.74 -34.09
C ASN A 87 28.34 -12.12 -32.77
N VAL A 88 27.95 -12.73 -31.65
CA VAL A 88 28.45 -12.34 -30.33
C VAL A 88 29.98 -12.47 -30.33
N ARG A 89 30.66 -11.40 -29.92
CA ARG A 89 32.13 -11.36 -29.82
C ARG A 89 32.68 -12.16 -28.64
#